data_AF-A0A966FG34-F1
#
_entry.id   AF-A0A966FG34-F1
#
_cell.length_a   1.000
_cell.length_b   1.000
_cell.length_c   1.000
_cell.angle_alpha   90.00
_cell.angle_beta   90.00
_cell.angle_gamma   90.00
#
_symmetry.space_group_name_H-M   'P 1'
#
loop_
_entity.id
_entity.type
_entity.pdbx_description
1 polymer ?
#
loop_
_entity_poly.entity_id
_entity_poly.type
_entity_poly.pdbx_seq_one_letter_code
_entity_poly.pdbx_strand_id
1 'polypeptide(L)'
;SETLTAHLQEERRLMYVGITRAQRSLAVSWTKKRKKGREMVAAQPSRFIAEMGLDQTTVKEDPREKLRALRAEFAQKAADGAAARALLR
;
A
#
# COMPACT_ATOMS: atom_id res chain seq x y z
N SER A 1 20.74 -28.54 -4.37
CA SER A 1 19.92 -29.74 -4.13
C SER A 1 18.57 -29.53 -4.79
N GLU A 2 18.17 -30.46 -5.64
CA GLU A 2 16.95 -30.45 -6.47
C GLU A 2 15.65 -30.18 -5.66
N THR A 3 15.66 -30.57 -4.38
CA THR A 3 14.60 -30.28 -3.42
C THR A 3 14.42 -28.79 -3.14
N LEU A 4 15.51 -28.02 -2.99
CA LEU A 4 15.45 -26.58 -2.74
C LEU A 4 14.82 -25.84 -3.92
N THR A 5 15.16 -26.24 -5.14
CA THR A 5 14.56 -25.68 -6.35
C THR A 5 13.09 -26.02 -6.48
N ALA A 6 12.70 -27.26 -6.14
CA ALA A 6 11.29 -27.67 -6.13
C ALA A 6 10.48 -26.85 -5.10
N HIS A 7 10.99 -26.71 -3.86
CA HIS A 7 10.33 -25.87 -2.85
C HIS A 7 10.20 -24.42 -3.29
N LEU A 8 11.23 -23.83 -3.91
CA LEU A 8 11.14 -22.46 -4.44
C LEU A 8 10.11 -22.31 -5.55
N GLN A 9 9.97 -23.31 -6.42
CA GLN A 9 8.94 -23.32 -7.46
C GLN A 9 7.53 -23.44 -6.86
N GLU A 10 7.35 -24.23 -5.81
CA GLU A 10 6.07 -24.36 -5.12
C GLU A 10 5.69 -23.06 -4.39
N GLU A 11 6.62 -22.45 -3.65
CA GLU A 11 6.40 -21.13 -3.02
C GLU A 11 6.04 -20.06 -4.06
N ARG A 12 6.65 -20.12 -5.26
CA ARG A 12 6.29 -19.24 -6.38
C ARG A 12 4.86 -19.48 -6.86
N ARG A 13 4.42 -20.74 -6.94
CA ARG A 13 3.02 -21.09 -7.30
C ARG A 13 2.04 -20.59 -6.25
N LEU A 14 2.35 -20.73 -4.97
CA LEU A 14 1.53 -20.21 -3.88
C LEU A 14 1.37 -18.69 -3.97
N MET A 15 2.46 -17.98 -4.24
CA MET A 15 2.43 -16.53 -4.43
C MET A 15 1.59 -16.14 -5.65
N TYR A 16 1.77 -16.82 -6.79
CA TYR A 16 0.96 -16.60 -7.99
C TYR A 16 -0.53 -16.75 -7.71
N VAL A 17 -0.94 -17.85 -7.06
CA VAL A 17 -2.34 -18.09 -6.69
C VAL A 17 -2.86 -16.97 -5.78
N GLY A 18 -2.06 -16.52 -4.81
CA GLY A 18 -2.43 -15.39 -3.94
C GLY A 18 -2.68 -14.10 -4.72
N ILE A 19 -1.81 -13.77 -5.66
CA ILE A 19 -1.93 -12.57 -6.52
C ILE A 19 -3.19 -12.66 -7.37
N THR A 20 -3.41 -13.78 -8.07
CA THR A 20 -4.53 -13.93 -9.01
C THR A 20 -5.88 -14.06 -8.34
N ARG A 21 -5.94 -14.24 -7.00
CA ARG A 21 -7.21 -14.21 -6.25
C ARG A 21 -7.76 -12.80 -6.08
N ALA A 22 -6.92 -11.78 -6.13
CA ALA A 22 -7.37 -10.39 -6.02
C ALA A 22 -8.09 -9.95 -7.30
N GLN A 23 -9.33 -9.50 -7.19
CA GLN A 23 -10.14 -9.07 -8.35
C GLN A 23 -9.97 -7.58 -8.70
N ARG A 24 -9.84 -6.72 -7.68
CA ARG A 24 -9.85 -5.25 -7.84
C ARG A 24 -8.55 -4.61 -7.40
N SER A 25 -8.15 -4.89 -6.16
CA SER A 25 -6.94 -4.34 -5.57
C SER A 25 -6.19 -5.42 -4.81
N LEU A 26 -4.86 -5.32 -4.85
CA LEU A 26 -3.94 -6.17 -4.12
C LEU A 26 -3.06 -5.27 -3.25
N ALA A 27 -3.06 -5.53 -1.94
CA ALA A 27 -2.16 -4.88 -1.00
C ALA A 27 -1.24 -5.95 -0.41
N VAL A 28 0.06 -5.79 -0.62
CA VAL A 28 1.08 -6.69 -0.07
C VAL A 28 1.87 -5.92 0.99
N SER A 29 2.04 -6.53 2.16
CA SER A 29 2.81 -5.93 3.25
C SER A 29 3.86 -6.90 3.78
N TRP A 30 4.94 -6.35 4.34
CA TRP A 30 5.95 -7.12 5.05
C TRP A 30 6.43 -6.33 6.27
N THR A 31 6.94 -7.04 7.25
CA THR A 31 7.46 -6.47 8.49
C THR A 31 8.95 -6.15 8.35
N LYS A 32 9.40 -5.01 8.89
CA LYS A 32 10.83 -4.62 8.91
C LYS A 32 11.65 -5.38 9.95
N LYS A 33 11.05 -5.69 11.11
CA LYS A 33 11.70 -6.42 12.21
C LYS A 33 10.72 -7.38 12.85
N ARG A 34 11.11 -8.63 13.05
CA ARG A 34 10.29 -9.65 13.72
C ARG A 34 11.02 -10.20 14.94
N LYS A 35 10.26 -10.55 15.98
CA LYS A 35 10.82 -11.23 17.14
C LYS A 35 11.09 -12.69 16.79
N LYS A 36 12.32 -13.15 16.99
CA LYS A 36 12.72 -14.54 16.85
C LYS A 36 13.32 -14.99 18.17
N GLY A 37 12.57 -15.77 18.94
CA GLY A 37 12.94 -16.12 20.32
C GLY A 37 13.01 -14.88 21.22
N ARG A 38 14.18 -14.60 21.79
CA ARG A 38 14.42 -13.43 22.64
C ARG A 38 14.96 -12.21 21.89
N GLU A 39 15.25 -12.34 20.59
CA GLU A 39 15.91 -11.30 19.80
C GLU A 39 14.98 -10.64 18.78
N MET A 40 15.26 -9.37 18.45
CA MET A 40 14.61 -8.65 17.36
C MET A 40 15.48 -8.72 16.11
N VAL A 41 15.00 -9.42 15.08
CA VAL A 41 15.75 -9.67 13.84
C VAL A 41 15.14 -8.86 12.70
N ALA A 42 16.01 -8.27 11.87
CA ALA A 42 15.58 -7.62 10.63
C ALA A 42 14.94 -8.66 9.70
N ALA A 43 13.72 -8.38 9.23
CA ALA A 43 13.05 -9.22 8.26
C ALA A 43 13.34 -8.68 6.86
N GLN A 44 13.75 -9.59 5.97
CA GLN A 44 13.95 -9.28 4.56
C GLN A 44 12.62 -9.48 3.81
N PRO A 45 12.29 -8.59 2.85
CA PRO A 45 11.13 -8.77 2.00
C PRO A 45 11.27 -10.05 1.17
N SER A 46 10.14 -10.67 0.82
CA SER A 46 10.14 -11.84 -0.08
C SER A 46 10.67 -11.44 -1.45
N ARG A 47 11.50 -12.30 -2.04
CA ARG A 47 12.05 -12.08 -3.39
C ARG A 47 10.97 -11.87 -4.45
N PHE A 48 9.83 -12.54 -4.30
CA PHE A 48 8.72 -12.43 -5.23
C PHE A 48 8.09 -11.04 -5.24
N ILE A 49 8.25 -10.24 -4.18
CA ILE A 49 7.78 -8.85 -4.14
C ILE A 49 8.51 -7.99 -5.18
N ALA A 50 9.83 -8.14 -5.27
CA ALA A 50 10.62 -7.41 -6.25
C ALA A 50 10.32 -7.87 -7.69
N GLU A 51 10.13 -9.18 -7.89
CA GLU A 51 9.86 -9.76 -9.21
C GLU A 51 8.48 -9.35 -9.77
N MET A 52 7.50 -9.01 -8.92
CA MET A 52 6.16 -8.56 -9.36
C MET A 52 6.14 -7.16 -9.97
N GLY A 53 7.13 -6.30 -9.70
CA GLY A 53 7.16 -4.93 -10.23
C GLY A 53 6.07 -3.99 -9.71
N LEU A 54 5.46 -4.27 -8.54
CA LEU A 54 4.36 -3.48 -7.97
C LEU A 54 4.70 -2.00 -7.76
N ASP A 55 5.98 -1.67 -7.54
CA ASP A 55 6.43 -0.30 -7.35
C ASP A 55 6.28 0.58 -8.59
N GLN A 56 6.20 -0.01 -9.79
CA GLN A 56 6.01 0.74 -11.04
C GLN A 56 4.55 1.13 -11.26
N THR A 57 3.61 0.33 -10.77
CA THR A 57 2.16 0.53 -10.95
C THR A 57 1.49 1.22 -9.77
N THR A 58 2.18 1.32 -8.64
CA THR A 58 1.65 2.02 -7.46
C THR A 58 1.69 3.54 -7.71
N VAL A 59 0.53 4.15 -7.93
CA VAL A 59 0.39 5.61 -7.90
C VAL A 59 0.73 6.08 -6.50
N LYS A 60 1.92 6.65 -6.33
CA LYS A 60 2.30 7.33 -5.09
C LYS A 60 1.59 8.67 -5.07
N GLU A 61 0.41 8.72 -4.44
CA GLU A 61 -0.21 9.99 -4.08
C GLU A 61 0.75 10.77 -3.18
N ASP A 62 1.13 11.98 -3.58
CA ASP A 62 1.97 12.83 -2.73
C ASP A 62 1.12 13.29 -1.53
N PRO A 63 1.48 12.92 -0.28
CA PRO A 63 0.71 13.29 0.90
C PRO A 63 0.48 14.81 1.02
N ARG A 64 1.40 15.62 0.46
CA ARG A 64 1.29 17.08 0.47
C ARG A 64 0.20 17.58 -0.47
N GLU A 65 0.06 16.97 -1.64
CA GLU A 65 -1.00 17.32 -2.59
C GLU A 65 -2.37 16.98 -2.02
N LYS A 66 -2.50 15.79 -1.41
CA LYS A 66 -3.72 15.36 -0.72
C LYS A 66 -4.11 16.34 0.39
N LEU A 67 -3.14 16.79 1.19
CA LEU A 67 -3.37 17.77 2.25
C LEU A 67 -3.75 19.16 1.71
N ARG A 68 -3.16 19.59 0.59
CA ARG A 68 -3.49 20.85 -0.08
C ARG A 68 -4.91 20.84 -0.64
N ALA A 69 -5.30 19.75 -1.31
CA ALA A 69 -6.65 19.56 -1.84
C ALA A 69 -7.69 19.61 -0.72
N LEU A 70 -7.43 18.91 0.39
CA LEU A 70 -8.33 18.88 1.55
C LEU A 70 -8.49 20.28 2.18
N ARG A 71 -7.40 21.05 2.30
CA ARG A 71 -7.47 22.43 2.79
C ARG A 71 -8.27 23.36 1.87
N ALA A 72 -8.11 23.22 0.56
CA ALA A 72 -8.87 24.00 -0.41
C ALA A 72 -10.37 23.68 -0.31
N GLU A 73 -10.73 22.41 -0.19
CA GLU A 73 -12.12 21.98 -0.03
C GLU A 73 -12.76 22.57 1.23
N PHE A 74 -12.05 22.56 2.37
CA PHE A 74 -12.54 23.17 3.60
C PHE A 74 -12.69 24.70 3.50
N ALA A 75 -11.76 25.39 2.83
CA ALA A 75 -11.86 26.82 2.60
C ALA A 75 -13.08 27.19 1.74
N GLN A 76 -13.36 26.38 0.71
CA GLN A 76 -14.49 26.57 -0.19
C GLN A 76 -15.82 26.37 0.54
N LYS A 77 -15.96 25.30 1.31
CA LYS A 77 -17.13 25.06 2.18
C LYS A 77 -17.34 26.17 3.20
N ALA A 78 -16.26 26.74 3.76
CA ALA A 78 -16.36 27.88 4.68
C ALA A 78 -16.85 29.15 3.98
N ALA A 79 -16.36 29.43 2.76
CA ALA A 79 -16.80 30.56 1.95
C ALA A 79 -18.27 30.42 1.53
N ASP A 80 -18.69 29.23 1.10
CA ASP A 80 -20.08 28.93 0.74
C ASP A 80 -21.01 29.08 1.94
N GLY A 81 -20.59 28.60 3.12
CA GLY A 81 -21.32 28.78 4.37
C GLY A 81 -21.44 30.25 4.80
N ALA A 82 -20.38 31.04 4.60
CA ALA A 82 -20.40 32.47 4.87
C ALA A 82 -21.33 33.22 3.89
N ALA A 83 -21.29 32.87 2.61
CA ALA A 83 -22.17 33.42 1.58
C ALA A 83 -23.64 33.09 1.84
N ALA A 84 -23.95 31.85 2.20
CA ALA A 84 -25.30 31.42 2.57
C ALA A 84 -25.83 32.18 3.81
N ARG A 85 -24.97 32.42 4.81
CA ARG A 85 -25.32 33.18 6.01
C ARG A 85 -25.52 34.67 5.74
N ALA A 86 -24.83 35.22 4.75
CA ALA A 86 -25.01 36.60 4.31
C ALA A 86 -26.30 36.81 3.51
N LEU A 87 -26.71 35.83 2.69
CA LEU A 87 -27.97 35.83 1.94
C LEU A 87 -29.23 35.70 2.81
N LEU A 88 -29.10 35.16 4.02
CA LEU A 88 -30.16 35.00 5.01
C LEU A 88 -30.36 36.23 5.91
N ARG A 89 -29.65 37.33 5.65
CA ARG A 89 -29.70 38.59 6.41
C ARG A 89 -30.32 39.70 5.58
#